data_AF-A0A956E7C5-F1
#
_entry.id   AF-A0A956E7C5-F1
#
_cell.length_a   1.000
_cell.length_b   1.000
_cell.length_c   1.000
_cell.angle_alpha   90.00
_cell.angle_beta   90.00
_cell.angle_gamma   90.00
#
_symmetry.space_group_name_H-M   'P 1'
#
loop_
_entity.id
_entity.type
_entity.pdbx_description
1 polymer ?
#
loop_
_entity_poly.entity_id
_entity_poly.type
_entity_poly.pdbx_seq_one_letter_code
_entity_poly.pdbx_strand_id
1 'polypeptide(L)' 'IRFDFPHLSAGPGLRYQTPVGPIRADVGYRLPFAQQIGEENPRPEEGNPGTILGLPIAIHLGLGEAF' A
#
# COMPACT_ATOMS: atom_id res chain seq x y z
N ILE A 1 10.25 -11.74 7.57
CA ILE A 1 9.35 -11.40 6.45
C ILE A 1 8.34 -12.54 6.33
N ARG A 2 7.04 -12.24 6.26
CA ARG A 2 5.97 -13.23 6.03
C ARG A 2 5.48 -13.03 4.61
N PHE A 3 5.51 -14.07 3.78
CA PHE A 3 5.18 -13.96 2.35
C PHE A 3 3.68 -14.14 2.07
N ASP A 4 2.95 -14.74 3.00
CA ASP A 4 1.52 -15.03 2.86
C ASP A 4 0.61 -13.84 3.24
N PHE A 5 1.21 -12.72 3.64
CA PHE A 5 0.50 -11.52 4.09
C PHE A 5 0.79 -10.34 3.16
N PRO A 6 0.13 -10.24 1.99
CA PRO A 6 0.41 -9.19 1.02
C PRO A 6 -0.07 -7.83 1.53
N HIS A 7 0.80 -6.82 1.48
CA HIS A 7 0.41 -5.43 1.77
C HIS A 7 -0.34 -4.83 0.57
N LEU A 8 -1.63 -5.15 0.45
CA LEU A 8 -2.47 -4.67 -0.62
C LEU A 8 -3.12 -3.32 -0.28
N SER A 9 -3.00 -2.37 -1.20
CA SER A 9 -3.71 -1.09 -1.17
C SER A 9 -4.12 -0.69 -2.58
N ALA A 10 -5.29 -0.06 -2.72
CA ALA A 10 -5.80 0.44 -3.99
C ALA A 10 -6.02 1.94 -3.94
N GLY A 11 -5.54 2.68 -4.93
CA GLY A 11 -5.76 4.12 -5.00
C GLY A 11 -5.00 4.81 -6.12
N PRO A 12 -5.16 6.13 -6.26
CA PRO A 12 -4.55 6.89 -7.34
C PRO A 12 -3.03 7.02 -7.20
N GLY A 13 -2.36 7.08 -8.35
CA GLY A 13 -0.94 7.35 -8.48
C GLY A 13 -0.67 8.47 -9.47
N LEU A 14 0.29 9.32 -9.15
CA LEU A 14 0.80 10.39 -10.00
C LEU A 14 2.25 10.11 -10.35
N ARG A 15 2.59 10.24 -11.63
CA ARG A 15 3.96 10.17 -12.13
C ARG A 15 4.30 11.49 -12.81
N TYR A 16 5.39 12.11 -12.39
CA TYR A 16 5.88 13.37 -12.95
C TYR A 16 7.35 13.24 -13.34
N GLN A 17 7.69 13.62 -14.57
CA GLN A 17 9.05 13.55 -15.08
C GLN A 17 9.80 14.84 -14.75
N THR A 18 10.90 14.72 -14.02
CA THR A 18 11.80 15.85 -13.71
C THR A 18 13.13 15.68 -14.44
N PRO A 19 13.94 16.75 -14.57
CA PRO A 19 15.29 16.66 -15.15
C PRO A 19 16.23 15.68 -14.42
N VAL A 20 15.98 15.40 -13.14
CA VAL A 20 16.78 14.47 -12.32
C VAL A 20 16.21 13.05 -12.27
N GLY A 21 15.09 12.79 -12.95
CA GLY A 21 14.40 11.50 -12.98
C GLY A 21 12.90 11.59 -12.70
N PRO A 22 12.14 10.50 -12.88
CA PRO A 22 10.72 10.48 -12.56
C PRO A 22 10.51 10.49 -11.04
N ILE A 23 9.48 11.22 -10.63
CA ILE A 23 8.90 11.18 -9.28
C ILE A 23 7.57 10.45 -9.39
N ARG A 24 7.31 9.52 -8.47
CA ARG A 24 6.03 8.82 -8.34
C ARG A 24 5.46 9.03 -6.95
N ALA A 25 4.21 9.46 -6.86
CA ALA A 25 3.48 9.60 -5.62
C ALA A 25 2.18 8.82 -5.71
N ASP A 26 1.97 7.86 -4.83
CA ASP A 26 0.78 7.01 -4.79
C ASP A 26 0.10 7.17 -3.43
N VAL A 27 -1.23 7.30 -3.44
CA VAL A 27 -2.06 7.29 -2.24
C VAL A 27 -3.03 6.12 -2.36
N GLY A 28 -2.90 5.14 -1.48
CA GLY A 28 -3.72 3.93 -1.47
C GLY A 28 -4.67 3.89 -0.29
N TYR A 29 -5.86 3.34 -0.48
CA TYR A 29 -6.71 2.84 0.58
C TYR A 29 -6.36 1.37 0.84
N ARG A 30 -6.01 1.03 2.08
CA ARG A 30 -5.69 -0.35 2.48
C ARG A 30 -6.99 -1.13 2.60
N LEU A 31 -7.13 -2.19 1.82
CA LEU A 31 -8.31 -3.05 1.87
C LEU A 31 -8.26 -3.89 3.15
N PRO A 32 -9.29 -3.83 4.02
CA PRO A 32 -9.37 -4.69 5.20
C PRO A 32 -9.36 -6.17 4.79
N PHE A 33 -8.67 -7.00 5.58
CA PHE A 33 -8.52 -8.45 5.41
C PHE A 33 -7.83 -8.91 4.11
N ALA A 34 -7.49 -8.00 3.19
CA ALA A 34 -6.77 -8.36 1.96
C ALA A 34 -5.33 -8.85 2.23
N GLN A 35 -4.81 -8.62 3.43
CA GLN A 35 -3.53 -9.13 3.91
C GLN A 35 -3.63 -10.56 4.45
N GLN A 36 -4.84 -11.13 4.53
CA GLN A 36 -5.12 -12.49 5.03
C GLN A 36 -5.87 -13.32 3.98
N ILE A 37 -5.67 -13.02 2.70
CA ILE A 37 -6.31 -13.77 1.61
C ILE A 37 -5.79 -15.21 1.65
N GLY A 38 -6.71 -16.16 1.77
CA GLY A 38 -6.40 -17.59 1.85
C GLY A 38 -6.28 -18.14 3.27
N GLU A 39 -6.45 -17.31 4.30
CA GLU A 39 -6.46 -17.80 5.68
C GLU A 39 -7.83 -18.35 6.10
N GLU A 40 -7.81 -19.54 6.69
CA GLU A 40 -9.03 -20.24 7.15
C GLU A 40 -9.67 -19.53 8.36
N ASN A 41 -8.84 -18.89 9.21
CA ASN A 41 -9.28 -18.15 10.40
C ASN A 41 -8.61 -16.76 10.46
N PRO A 42 -9.13 -15.75 9.74
CA PRO A 42 -8.53 -14.42 9.70
C PRO A 42 -8.68 -13.72 11.06
N ARG A 43 -7.56 -13.21 11.58
CA ARG A 43 -7.51 -12.48 12.84
C ARG A 43 -7.92 -11.01 12.62
N PRO A 44 -8.91 -10.48 13.36
CA PRO A 44 -9.35 -9.09 13.20
C PRO A 44 -8.23 -8.07 13.40
N GLU A 45 -7.30 -8.35 14.31
CA GLU A 45 -6.17 -7.49 14.65
C GLU A 45 -5.20 -7.28 13.48
N GLU A 46 -5.04 -8.29 12.63
CA GLU A 46 -4.18 -8.25 11.44
C GLU A 46 -4.95 -7.87 10.17
N GLY A 47 -6.27 -8.03 10.20
CA GLY A 47 -7.17 -7.71 9.08
C GLY A 47 -7.56 -6.25 9.04
N ASN A 48 -7.47 -5.54 10.15
CA ASN A 48 -7.74 -4.11 10.19
C ASN A 48 -6.45 -3.30 9.98
N PRO A 49 -6.27 -2.65 8.83
CA PRO A 49 -5.10 -1.82 8.60
C PRO A 49 -5.05 -0.63 9.57
N GLY A 50 -3.84 -0.30 10.03
CA GLY A 50 -3.62 0.93 10.80
C GLY A 50 -4.07 2.18 10.05
N THR A 51 -4.52 3.19 10.78
CA THR A 51 -5.10 4.40 10.22
C THR A 51 -4.16 5.60 10.28
N ILE A 52 -4.18 6.42 9.23
CA ILE A 52 -3.62 7.77 9.19
C ILE A 52 -4.82 8.73 9.21
N LEU A 53 -4.87 9.64 10.18
CA LEU A 53 -6.01 10.57 10.36
C LEU A 53 -7.37 9.86 10.45
N GLY A 54 -7.41 8.66 11.04
CA GLY A 54 -8.63 7.85 11.18
C GLY A 54 -9.04 7.08 9.92
N LEU A 55 -8.27 7.14 8.83
CA LEU A 55 -8.53 6.43 7.58
C LEU A 55 -7.41 5.43 7.27
N PRO A 56 -7.70 4.24 6.71
CA PRO A 56 -6.69 3.23 6.42
C PRO A 56 -5.91 3.58 5.14
N ILE A 57 -5.09 4.63 5.19
CA ILE A 57 -4.35 5.18 4.05
C ILE A 57 -2.93 4.60 4.02
N ALA A 58 -2.44 4.31 2.82
CA ALA A 58 -1.05 4.03 2.50
C ALA A 58 -0.50 5.14 1.58
N ILE A 59 0.74 5.55 1.82
CA ILE A 59 1.44 6.56 1.00
C ILE A 59 2.72 5.93 0.47
N HIS A 60 2.93 6.05 -0.83
CA HIS A 60 4.15 5.59 -1.50
C HIS A 60 4.79 6.75 -2.26
N LEU A 61 6.11 6.90 -2.10
CA LEU A 61 6.91 7.88 -2.80
C LEU A 61 8.10 7.16 -3.46
N GLY A 62 8.23 7.32 -4.77
CA GLY A 62 9.34 6.79 -5.56
C GLY A 62 10.11 7.92 -6.24
N LEU A 63 11.43 7.80 -6.26
CA LEU A 63 12.34 8.70 -6.97
C LEU A 63 13.29 7.86 -7.84
N GLY A 64 13.41 8.22 -9.10
CA GLY A 64 14.30 7.55 -10.06
C GLY A 64 13.61 6.48 -10.89
N GLU A 65 14.34 5.96 -11.89
CA GLU A 65 13.88 4.91 -12.79
C GLU A 65 14.15 3.53 -12.15
N ALA A 66 13.28 2.54 -12.40
CA ALA A 66 13.59 1.14 -12.08
C ALA A 66 14.50 0.59 -13.19
N PHE A 67 15.72 0.18 -12.82
CA PHE A 67 16.69 -0.46 -13.73
C PHE A 67 16.43 -1.96 -13.86
#